data_AF-A0A834YC59-F1
#
_entry.id   AF-A0A834YC59-F1
#
_cell.length_a   1.000
_cell.length_b   1.000
_cell.length_c   1.000
_cell.angle_alpha   90.00
_cell.angle_beta   90.00
_cell.angle_gamma   90.00
#
_symmetry.space_group_name_H-M   'P 1'
#
loop_
_entity.id
_entity.type
_entity.pdbx_description
1 polymer ?
#
loop_
_entity_poly.entity_id
_entity_poly.type
_entity_poly.pdbx_seq_one_letter_code
_entity_poly.pdbx_strand_id
1 'polypeptide(L)'
;MGGHQDQAYPLGCCFRSLWLHLCLVVLDFSQLVVSFSTVRFLPGYPGPGPFELETGYVGVDESEDVQLFYYFVKSEMNPKEDPTLLWLTGGPGCSSLSGLAYEIGPINFEIMKYNGSLPTLVLNPNSWTKLVVSFSTVRFLPGYPGPLPFELETGYVGVDESEDVQLFYYFVKSEMNPKEDPILLWLTGGPGCSVLSGLAYEIGPINFEIVEYNGSLPTLAPNSNSWTKVSNIIFVDLPVETGFSYTTSLRGSQTGDIKSSQHAYQFLRKWLTNHPEFLSNPVYIAGDSYSGITVPIIVQHIANANEAGIKPLINLKGYLLGNPITDQSSEGNSKIPYAHGMALISDELYEHNERNLTEMCFLQSAKRNCGGEYVTIDPKNAVCLEDVQAFDKCISGINSAHILEPKCPLVAPKPKEMVGNRRSLGRNFREFLDPQPPLPSFGCRTYAYLLSYYWVNDESVRKALNIRKGTVEDWQRCNNGLSYRYEIQSSFAFHVNLSKRGYRSLIYSGDHDMKVPFLATQAWIRSLNYSIVDDWRPWLVNVQIAGYTRSYSNHMTFATVKAREFGGGHTAPEYKPKECFAMFKRWISEEPL
;
A
#
# COMPACT_ATOMS: atom_id res chain seq x y z
N MET A 1 48.40 -66.57 -2.10
CA MET A 1 48.96 -65.21 -1.88
C MET A 1 48.23 -64.32 -2.87
N GLY A 2 47.01 -63.86 -2.56
CA GLY A 2 46.69 -62.70 -1.70
C GLY A 2 46.61 -61.48 -2.64
N GLY A 3 45.50 -60.79 -2.88
CA GLY A 3 44.23 -60.63 -2.19
C GLY A 3 44.02 -59.13 -2.01
N HIS A 4 43.09 -58.51 -2.76
CA HIS A 4 42.29 -57.34 -2.33
C HIS A 4 41.24 -56.98 -3.40
N GLN A 5 39.98 -57.08 -2.99
CA GLN A 5 38.77 -56.60 -3.66
C GLN A 5 38.34 -55.28 -3.03
N ASP A 6 37.71 -54.45 -3.86
CA ASP A 6 37.12 -53.15 -3.59
C ASP A 6 36.15 -53.13 -2.40
N GLN A 7 36.22 -52.06 -1.58
CA GLN A 7 35.16 -51.68 -0.66
C GLN A 7 34.64 -50.28 -0.97
N ALA A 8 33.37 -50.23 -1.37
CA ALA A 8 32.53 -49.05 -1.33
C ALA A 8 32.09 -48.77 0.12
N TYR A 9 32.16 -47.49 0.53
CA TYR A 9 31.62 -47.00 1.81
C TYR A 9 30.12 -46.68 1.67
N PRO A 10 29.24 -47.15 2.57
CA PRO A 10 27.94 -46.55 2.77
C PRO A 10 27.95 -45.55 3.94
N LEU A 11 27.50 -44.34 3.65
CA LEU A 11 27.03 -43.35 4.61
C LEU A 11 25.81 -43.91 5.37
N GLY A 12 25.89 -43.94 6.69
CA GLY A 12 24.78 -44.31 7.57
C GLY A 12 25.04 -43.87 9.00
N CYS A 13 24.68 -42.63 9.34
CA CYS A 13 24.58 -42.21 10.74
C CYS A 13 23.29 -42.79 11.33
N CYS A 14 23.46 -43.80 12.21
CA CYS A 14 22.40 -44.36 13.03
C CYS A 14 21.81 -43.32 13.99
N PHE A 15 20.51 -43.07 13.89
CA PHE A 15 19.71 -42.47 14.95
C PHE A 15 19.66 -43.42 16.15
N ARG A 16 20.19 -42.99 17.30
CA ARG A 16 19.76 -43.51 18.61
C ARG A 16 19.39 -42.33 19.50
N SER A 17 18.11 -42.37 19.89
CA SER A 17 17.47 -41.50 20.88
C SER A 17 18.31 -41.39 22.16
N LEU A 18 18.69 -40.17 22.52
CA LEU A 18 19.10 -39.82 23.87
C LEU A 18 18.40 -38.50 24.25
N TRP A 19 17.57 -38.59 25.26
CA TRP A 19 16.87 -37.46 25.87
C TRP A 19 17.91 -36.49 26.46
N LEU A 20 17.94 -35.25 25.99
CA LEU A 20 18.72 -34.17 26.61
C LEU A 20 17.80 -33.30 27.45
N HIS A 21 18.01 -33.36 28.77
CA HIS A 21 17.46 -32.39 29.72
C HIS A 21 18.07 -31.02 29.46
N LEU A 22 17.19 -30.01 29.35
CA LEU A 22 17.53 -28.60 29.21
C LEU A 22 18.10 -28.10 30.55
N CYS A 23 19.42 -28.14 30.73
CA CYS A 23 20.08 -27.44 31.83
C CYS A 23 20.31 -25.98 31.42
N LEU A 24 19.48 -25.07 31.95
CA LEU A 24 19.74 -23.63 31.93
C LEU A 24 20.96 -23.34 32.81
N VAL A 25 22.12 -23.17 32.18
CA VAL A 25 23.31 -22.62 32.84
C VAL A 25 23.29 -21.11 32.63
N VAL A 26 23.05 -20.37 33.70
CA VAL A 26 23.24 -18.92 33.75
C VAL A 26 24.74 -18.69 33.95
N LEU A 27 25.45 -18.25 32.92
CA LEU A 27 26.85 -17.83 33.01
C LEU A 27 26.90 -16.32 33.33
N ASP A 28 27.60 -15.96 34.40
CA ASP A 28 27.92 -14.58 34.77
C ASP A 28 29.14 -14.12 33.95
N PHE A 29 28.94 -13.19 33.02
CA PHE A 29 29.92 -12.78 32.00
C PHE A 29 30.90 -11.69 32.45
N SER A 30 31.11 -11.50 33.76
CA SER A 30 31.80 -10.32 34.26
C SER A 30 33.34 -10.34 34.16
N GLN A 31 34.01 -11.42 33.73
CA GLN A 31 35.49 -11.49 33.64
C GLN A 31 36.09 -12.34 32.50
N LEU A 32 35.55 -12.34 31.28
CA LEU A 32 36.16 -13.07 30.16
C LEU A 32 37.10 -12.19 29.33
N VAL A 33 38.36 -12.62 29.16
CA VAL A 33 39.30 -12.06 28.18
C VAL A 33 38.94 -12.61 26.80
N VAL A 34 38.13 -11.87 26.03
CA VAL A 34 37.72 -12.28 24.68
C VAL A 34 38.70 -11.73 23.64
N SER A 35 39.41 -12.61 22.94
CA SER A 35 40.18 -12.24 21.74
C SER A 35 39.31 -12.45 20.51
N PHE A 36 38.87 -11.35 19.88
CA PHE A 36 38.03 -11.37 18.69
C PHE A 36 38.61 -10.56 17.53
N SER A 37 38.17 -10.87 16.32
CA SER A 37 38.50 -10.15 15.10
C SER A 37 37.28 -10.05 14.20
N THR A 38 36.99 -8.86 13.68
CA THR A 38 35.96 -8.65 12.66
C THR A 38 36.48 -9.10 11.29
N VAL A 39 35.79 -10.04 10.66
CA VAL A 39 36.12 -10.57 9.34
C VAL A 39 35.61 -9.61 8.28
N ARG A 40 36.52 -8.83 7.68
CA ARG A 40 36.18 -7.88 6.60
C ARG A 40 36.14 -8.52 5.21
N PHE A 41 36.80 -9.66 5.05
CA PHE A 41 36.88 -10.38 3.78
C PHE A 41 36.85 -11.88 4.04
N LEU A 42 35.92 -12.58 3.39
CA LEU A 42 35.84 -14.04 3.40
C LEU A 42 36.40 -14.59 2.09
N PRO A 43 37.51 -15.35 2.12
CA PRO A 43 38.02 -16.02 0.94
C PRO A 43 36.95 -16.87 0.27
N GLY A 44 36.74 -16.67 -1.03
CA GLY A 44 35.71 -17.37 -1.81
C GLY A 44 34.41 -16.57 -1.98
N TYR A 45 34.23 -15.45 -1.27
CA TYR A 45 33.08 -14.55 -1.46
C TYR A 45 33.47 -13.33 -2.32
N PRO A 46 32.65 -12.89 -3.29
CA PRO A 46 32.98 -11.76 -4.14
C PRO A 46 32.78 -10.41 -3.40
N GLY A 47 33.88 -9.89 -2.83
CA GLY A 47 33.91 -8.56 -2.19
C GLY A 47 33.74 -8.60 -0.66
N PRO A 48 33.57 -7.43 0.00
CA PRO A 48 33.24 -7.37 1.42
C PRO A 48 31.86 -8.03 1.66
N GLY A 49 31.77 -8.89 2.68
CA GLY A 49 30.54 -9.61 3.01
C GLY A 49 29.40 -8.64 3.42
N PRO A 50 28.13 -8.93 3.09
CA PRO A 50 27.00 -8.04 3.37
C PRO A 50 26.52 -8.08 4.83
N PHE A 51 27.16 -8.88 5.69
CA PHE A 51 26.86 -9.04 7.11
C PHE A 51 28.14 -8.86 7.94
N GLU A 52 27.99 -8.44 9.20
CA GLU A 52 29.11 -8.33 10.13
C GLU A 52 29.39 -9.70 10.75
N LEU A 53 30.54 -10.29 10.39
CA LEU A 53 31.05 -11.52 10.99
C LEU A 53 32.21 -11.22 11.92
N GLU A 54 32.12 -11.72 13.14
CA GLU A 54 33.21 -11.74 14.10
C GLU A 54 33.63 -13.19 14.36
N THR A 55 34.92 -13.40 14.54
CA THR A 55 35.47 -14.70 14.94
C THR A 55 36.44 -14.52 16.07
N GLY A 56 36.51 -15.48 16.98
CA GLY A 56 37.39 -15.39 18.13
C GLY A 56 37.48 -16.67 18.93
N TYR A 57 38.25 -16.59 20.01
CA TYR A 57 38.34 -17.64 21.02
C TYR A 57 37.73 -17.14 22.34
N VAL A 58 37.08 -18.04 23.06
CA VAL A 58 36.54 -17.80 24.40
C VAL A 58 37.02 -18.91 25.35
N GLY A 59 37.61 -18.52 26.48
CA GLY A 59 37.95 -19.44 27.55
C GLY A 59 36.69 -19.96 28.25
N VAL A 60 36.65 -21.24 28.60
CA VAL A 60 35.47 -21.86 29.23
C VAL A 60 35.73 -22.51 30.59
N ASP A 61 36.96 -22.44 31.08
CA ASP A 61 37.37 -22.87 32.41
C ASP A 61 38.04 -21.72 33.18
N GLU A 62 38.12 -21.86 34.51
CA GLU A 62 38.66 -20.82 35.41
C GLU A 62 40.14 -20.50 35.15
N SER A 63 40.89 -21.45 34.58
CA SER A 63 42.30 -21.28 34.21
C SER A 63 42.49 -20.79 32.77
N GLU A 64 41.41 -20.69 31.98
CA GLU A 64 41.43 -20.40 30.53
C GLU A 64 42.29 -21.38 29.69
N ASP A 65 42.58 -22.58 30.22
CA ASP A 65 43.32 -23.63 29.52
C ASP A 65 42.49 -24.26 28.38
N VAL A 66 41.16 -24.16 28.45
CA VAL A 66 40.24 -24.65 27.42
C VAL A 66 39.64 -23.47 26.66
N GLN A 67 39.96 -23.39 25.37
CA GLN A 67 39.51 -22.33 24.47
C GLN A 67 38.55 -22.89 23.41
N LEU A 68 37.39 -22.26 23.25
CA LEU A 68 36.43 -22.56 22.18
C LEU A 68 36.50 -21.49 21.09
N PHE A 69 36.53 -21.92 19.82
CA PHE A 69 36.43 -21.01 18.68
C PHE A 69 34.98 -20.77 18.27
N TYR A 70 34.62 -19.51 18.00
CA TYR A 70 33.26 -19.15 17.60
C TYR A 70 33.21 -18.35 16.29
N TYR A 71 32.06 -18.45 15.62
CA TYR A 71 31.61 -17.53 14.58
C TYR A 71 30.41 -16.77 15.12
N PHE A 72 30.49 -15.45 15.19
CA PHE A 72 29.39 -14.59 15.59
C PHE A 72 28.95 -13.76 14.40
N VAL A 73 27.73 -14.02 13.92
CA VAL A 73 27.10 -13.22 12.88
C VAL A 73 26.18 -12.25 13.58
N LYS A 74 26.48 -10.98 13.45
CA LYS A 74 25.63 -9.93 14.01
C LYS A 74 24.30 -9.92 13.24
N SER A 75 23.19 -9.74 13.96
CA SER A 75 21.88 -9.66 13.32
C SER A 75 21.86 -8.61 12.21
N GLU A 76 21.27 -8.95 11.07
CA GLU A 76 21.06 -8.01 9.96
C GLU A 76 19.84 -7.11 10.21
N MET A 77 19.10 -7.32 11.32
CA MET A 77 17.94 -6.52 11.74
C MET A 77 18.30 -5.46 12.80
N ASN A 78 18.13 -5.73 14.09
CA ASN A 78 18.48 -4.84 15.20
C ASN A 78 19.43 -5.54 16.19
N PRO A 79 20.76 -5.49 15.94
CA PRO A 79 21.78 -6.15 16.77
C PRO A 79 21.74 -5.85 18.26
N LYS A 80 21.09 -4.75 18.67
CA LYS A 80 21.00 -4.34 20.08
C LYS A 80 19.84 -4.97 20.82
N GLU A 81 18.82 -5.42 20.12
CA GLU A 81 17.55 -5.90 20.70
C GLU A 81 17.26 -7.35 20.32
N ASP A 82 17.83 -7.84 19.22
CA ASP A 82 17.62 -9.20 18.78
C ASP A 82 18.24 -10.22 19.76
N PRO A 83 17.55 -11.35 20.01
CA PRO A 83 18.05 -12.36 20.93
C PRO A 83 19.35 -12.97 20.40
N THR A 84 20.33 -13.12 21.29
CA THR A 84 21.55 -13.86 20.97
C THR A 84 21.25 -15.36 21.00
N LEU A 85 21.37 -16.02 19.84
CA LEU A 85 21.23 -17.47 19.71
C LEU A 85 22.61 -18.14 19.77
N LEU A 86 22.83 -18.98 20.78
CA LEU A 86 23.98 -19.90 20.80
C LEU A 86 23.62 -21.18 20.03
N TRP A 87 24.21 -21.37 18.87
CA TRP A 87 24.01 -22.57 18.05
C TRP A 87 25.17 -23.53 18.20
N LEU A 88 24.89 -24.75 18.67
CA LEU A 88 25.86 -25.82 18.86
C LEU A 88 25.65 -26.88 17.79
N THR A 89 26.60 -26.99 16.84
CA THR A 89 26.60 -28.06 15.84
C THR A 89 26.74 -29.43 16.52
N GLY A 90 25.90 -30.39 16.14
CA GLY A 90 25.76 -31.67 16.85
C GLY A 90 26.93 -32.65 16.62
N GLY A 91 27.32 -33.35 17.70
CA GLY A 91 28.28 -34.48 17.68
C GLY A 91 29.70 -34.10 18.14
N PRO A 92 30.41 -34.98 18.89
CA PRO A 92 31.80 -34.73 19.27
C PRO A 92 32.70 -34.52 18.05
N GLY A 93 33.47 -33.42 18.04
CA GLY A 93 34.42 -33.08 16.98
C GLY A 93 33.85 -32.35 15.77
N CYS A 94 32.56 -32.02 15.74
CA CYS A 94 31.97 -31.22 14.66
C CYS A 94 32.35 -29.74 14.77
N SER A 95 32.67 -29.13 13.64
CA SER A 95 33.06 -27.72 13.58
C SER A 95 31.84 -26.80 13.55
N SER A 96 31.91 -25.68 14.27
CA SER A 96 30.92 -24.58 14.19
C SER A 96 30.82 -23.94 12.80
N LEU A 97 31.79 -24.21 11.90
CA LEU A 97 31.71 -23.84 10.49
C LEU A 97 30.49 -24.50 9.80
N SER A 98 30.05 -25.67 10.25
CA SER A 98 28.83 -26.31 9.75
C SER A 98 27.59 -25.47 10.03
N GLY A 99 27.48 -24.96 11.26
CA GLY A 99 26.45 -23.99 11.65
C GLY A 99 26.43 -22.76 10.74
N LEU A 100 27.60 -22.20 10.44
CA LEU A 100 27.77 -21.00 9.61
C LEU A 100 27.44 -21.21 8.13
N ALA A 101 27.84 -22.35 7.54
CA ALA A 101 27.89 -22.53 6.09
C ALA A 101 26.99 -23.63 5.51
N TYR A 102 26.37 -24.45 6.36
CA TYR A 102 25.55 -25.60 5.93
C TYR A 102 24.20 -25.70 6.65
N GLU A 103 24.03 -25.02 7.79
CA GLU A 103 22.83 -25.09 8.61
C GLU A 103 22.09 -23.74 8.60
N ILE A 104 22.39 -22.85 9.56
CA ILE A 104 21.58 -21.65 9.84
C ILE A 104 22.24 -20.32 9.44
N GLY A 105 23.55 -20.33 9.18
CA GLY A 105 24.31 -19.11 8.93
C GLY A 105 24.08 -18.47 7.55
N PRO A 106 24.68 -17.30 7.29
CA PRO A 106 24.36 -16.43 6.16
C PRO A 106 24.99 -16.82 4.83
N ILE A 107 25.82 -17.87 4.80
CA ILE A 107 26.57 -18.30 3.62
C ILE A 107 26.36 -19.79 3.33
N ASN A 108 26.57 -20.17 2.08
CA ASN A 108 26.64 -21.54 1.60
C ASN A 108 27.86 -21.71 0.69
N PHE A 109 28.38 -22.93 0.60
CA PHE A 109 29.31 -23.29 -0.47
C PHE A 109 28.55 -23.51 -1.78
N GLU A 110 29.03 -22.92 -2.88
CA GLU A 110 28.49 -23.21 -4.20
C GLU A 110 28.84 -24.65 -4.59
N ILE A 111 27.82 -25.48 -4.86
CA ILE A 111 28.01 -26.89 -5.20
C ILE A 111 28.44 -27.00 -6.67
N MET A 112 29.75 -26.98 -6.90
CA MET A 112 30.37 -27.21 -8.21
C MET A 112 31.42 -28.32 -8.14
N LYS A 113 31.76 -28.88 -9.31
CA LYS A 113 32.83 -29.88 -9.41
C LYS A 113 34.16 -29.22 -9.05
N TYR A 114 34.84 -29.74 -8.02
CA TYR A 114 36.12 -29.22 -7.56
C TYR A 114 37.17 -29.28 -8.68
N ASN A 115 37.72 -28.12 -9.03
CA ASN A 115 38.67 -27.92 -10.12
C ASN A 115 40.08 -27.52 -9.61
N GLY A 116 40.30 -27.59 -8.28
CA GLY A 116 41.55 -27.17 -7.65
C GLY A 116 41.62 -25.69 -7.24
N SER A 117 40.61 -24.87 -7.55
CA SER A 117 40.52 -23.48 -7.08
C SER A 117 39.86 -23.39 -5.70
N LEU A 118 39.99 -22.22 -5.06
CA LEU A 118 39.27 -21.90 -3.82
C LEU A 118 37.75 -22.06 -4.06
N PRO A 119 37.00 -22.71 -3.14
CA PRO A 119 35.55 -22.82 -3.25
C PRO A 119 34.87 -21.45 -3.24
N THR A 120 33.84 -21.30 -4.08
CA THR A 120 33.02 -20.09 -4.11
C THR A 120 31.96 -20.15 -3.00
N LEU A 121 31.79 -19.04 -2.30
CA LEU A 121 30.76 -18.84 -1.28
C LEU A 121 29.63 -17.99 -1.87
N VAL A 122 28.40 -18.39 -1.60
CA VAL A 122 27.17 -17.66 -1.95
C VAL A 122 26.36 -17.38 -0.69
N LEU A 123 25.40 -16.46 -0.75
CA LEU A 123 24.53 -16.20 0.39
C LEU A 123 23.54 -17.35 0.61
N ASN A 124 23.29 -17.68 1.87
CA ASN A 124 22.20 -18.57 2.25
C ASN A 124 20.87 -17.79 2.24
N PRO A 125 19.90 -18.16 1.40
CA PRO A 125 18.58 -17.51 1.39
C PRO A 125 17.75 -17.87 2.64
N ASN A 126 18.03 -19.02 3.28
CA ASN A 126 17.31 -19.50 4.46
C ASN A 126 18.04 -19.16 5.76
N SER A 127 18.94 -18.17 5.72
CA SER A 127 19.71 -17.81 6.90
C SER A 127 18.79 -17.28 8.00
N TRP A 128 19.05 -17.72 9.22
CA TRP A 128 18.30 -17.27 10.39
C TRP A 128 18.69 -15.85 10.82
N THR A 129 19.67 -15.24 10.14
CA THR A 129 20.03 -13.82 10.33
C THR A 129 19.25 -12.88 9.42
N LYS A 130 18.44 -13.39 8.49
CA LYS A 130 17.67 -12.60 7.51
C LYS A 130 16.20 -12.39 7.89
N LEU A 131 15.65 -11.29 7.38
CA LEU A 131 14.25 -10.89 7.48
C LEU A 131 13.32 -11.89 6.74
N VAL A 132 12.23 -12.33 7.39
CA VAL A 132 11.23 -13.22 6.78
C VAL A 132 10.25 -12.40 5.92
N VAL A 133 10.65 -12.01 4.70
CA VAL A 133 9.67 -11.63 3.67
C VAL A 133 9.20 -12.89 2.97
N SER A 134 7.92 -13.23 3.15
CA SER A 134 7.29 -14.34 2.43
C SER A 134 6.58 -13.76 1.21
N PHE A 135 7.08 -14.06 0.03
CA PHE A 135 6.44 -13.70 -1.23
C PHE A 135 6.29 -14.93 -2.13
N SER A 136 5.41 -14.84 -3.13
CA SER A 136 5.13 -15.91 -4.08
C SER A 136 4.75 -15.34 -5.43
N THR A 137 5.32 -15.88 -6.49
CA THR A 137 4.91 -15.54 -7.85
C THR A 137 3.60 -16.24 -8.21
N VAL A 138 2.61 -15.46 -8.62
CA VAL A 138 1.30 -15.93 -9.05
C VAL A 138 1.31 -16.06 -10.57
N ARG A 139 1.25 -17.30 -11.08
CA ARG A 139 1.18 -17.58 -12.53
C ARG A 139 -0.24 -17.72 -13.06
N PHE A 140 -1.13 -18.21 -12.20
CA PHE A 140 -2.52 -18.47 -12.52
C PHE A 140 -3.38 -17.84 -11.45
N LEU A 141 -4.33 -17.02 -11.87
CA LEU A 141 -5.26 -16.36 -10.98
C LEU A 141 -6.67 -16.88 -11.32
N PRO A 142 -7.39 -17.53 -10.38
CA PRO A 142 -8.72 -18.05 -10.64
C PRO A 142 -9.64 -16.94 -11.17
N GLY A 143 -10.47 -17.27 -12.17
CA GLY A 143 -11.30 -16.29 -12.87
C GLY A 143 -10.62 -15.58 -14.04
N TYR A 144 -9.29 -15.58 -14.15
CA TYR A 144 -8.56 -15.05 -15.32
C TYR A 144 -8.43 -16.12 -16.43
N PRO A 145 -8.57 -15.76 -17.72
CA PRO A 145 -8.44 -16.71 -18.81
C PRO A 145 -6.97 -17.11 -19.04
N GLY A 146 -6.57 -18.25 -18.49
CA GLY A 146 -5.24 -18.84 -18.70
C GLY A 146 -4.14 -18.27 -17.80
N PRO A 147 -2.85 -18.42 -18.17
CA PRO A 147 -1.75 -17.84 -17.40
C PRO A 147 -1.77 -16.31 -17.50
N LEU A 148 -1.33 -15.64 -16.43
CA LEU A 148 -1.22 -14.18 -16.42
C LEU A 148 -0.18 -13.73 -17.48
N PRO A 149 -0.51 -12.73 -18.32
CA PRO A 149 0.43 -12.20 -19.32
C PRO A 149 1.44 -11.21 -18.72
N PHE A 150 1.40 -10.99 -17.40
CA PHE A 150 2.28 -10.13 -16.62
C PHE A 150 2.78 -10.90 -15.38
N GLU A 151 3.90 -10.48 -14.82
CA GLU A 151 4.44 -11.05 -13.59
C GLU A 151 3.76 -10.42 -12.38
N LEU A 152 2.96 -11.22 -11.67
CA LEU A 152 2.35 -10.87 -10.39
C LEU A 152 3.07 -11.60 -9.26
N GLU A 153 3.41 -10.87 -8.22
CA GLU A 153 3.90 -11.37 -6.95
C GLU A 153 2.98 -10.91 -5.84
N THR A 154 2.77 -11.76 -4.84
CA THR A 154 2.07 -11.38 -3.62
C THR A 154 2.89 -11.79 -2.41
N GLY A 155 2.74 -11.07 -1.31
CA GLY A 155 3.48 -11.39 -0.10
C GLY A 155 3.12 -10.56 1.10
N TYR A 156 3.88 -10.78 2.16
CA TYR A 156 3.78 -10.05 3.42
C TYR A 156 5.14 -9.48 3.81
N VAL A 157 5.13 -8.24 4.29
CA VAL A 157 6.29 -7.61 4.91
C VAL A 157 5.94 -7.22 6.34
N GLY A 158 6.73 -7.70 7.30
CA GLY A 158 6.66 -7.29 8.70
C GLY A 158 7.16 -5.86 8.87
N VAL A 159 6.39 -5.01 9.54
CA VAL A 159 6.72 -3.62 9.87
C VAL A 159 6.57 -3.40 11.36
N ASP A 160 7.06 -2.28 11.87
CA ASP A 160 7.34 -2.00 13.27
C ASP A 160 8.54 -2.78 13.86
N GLU A 161 8.86 -2.50 15.14
CA GLU A 161 9.99 -3.10 15.86
C GLU A 161 9.73 -4.56 16.26
N SER A 162 8.48 -4.93 16.57
CA SER A 162 8.13 -6.29 16.96
C SER A 162 7.76 -7.17 15.76
N GLU A 163 7.61 -6.57 14.57
CA GLU A 163 7.08 -7.19 13.36
C GLU A 163 5.71 -7.85 13.55
N ASP A 164 4.96 -7.43 14.56
CA ASP A 164 3.62 -7.96 14.82
C ASP A 164 2.64 -7.53 13.73
N VAL A 165 2.92 -6.40 13.05
CA VAL A 165 2.15 -5.89 11.92
C VAL A 165 2.69 -6.47 10.62
N GLN A 166 1.82 -7.16 9.88
CA GLN A 166 2.13 -7.81 8.62
C GLN A 166 1.33 -7.16 7.50
N LEU A 167 2.01 -6.42 6.62
CA LEU A 167 1.38 -5.75 5.50
C LEU A 167 1.39 -6.63 4.25
N PHE A 168 0.21 -6.87 3.70
CA PHE A 168 0.02 -7.60 2.45
C PHE A 168 0.18 -6.69 1.24
N TYR A 169 0.77 -7.22 0.17
CA TYR A 169 0.91 -6.49 -1.08
C TYR A 169 0.71 -7.36 -2.32
N TYR A 170 0.39 -6.68 -3.42
CA TYR A 170 0.50 -7.18 -4.78
C TYR A 170 1.60 -6.38 -5.48
N PHE A 171 2.56 -7.05 -6.10
CA PHE A 171 3.58 -6.43 -6.93
C PHE A 171 3.42 -6.89 -8.37
N VAL A 172 3.24 -5.94 -9.28
CA VAL A 172 3.17 -6.21 -10.72
C VAL A 172 4.36 -5.55 -11.40
N LYS A 173 5.20 -6.36 -12.05
CA LYS A 173 6.33 -5.84 -12.83
C LYS A 173 5.83 -5.10 -14.07
N SER A 174 6.62 -4.13 -14.51
CA SER A 174 6.34 -3.41 -15.75
C SER A 174 6.24 -4.35 -16.93
N GLU A 175 5.27 -4.15 -17.82
CA GLU A 175 5.13 -4.93 -19.05
C GLU A 175 6.14 -4.51 -20.13
N MET A 176 6.86 -3.39 -19.92
CA MET A 176 7.84 -2.84 -20.87
C MET A 176 9.28 -3.19 -20.48
N ASN A 177 9.88 -2.48 -19.52
CA ASN A 177 11.23 -2.78 -19.02
C ASN A 177 11.30 -2.68 -17.49
N PRO A 178 10.99 -3.77 -16.75
CA PRO A 178 11.00 -3.77 -15.27
C PRO A 178 12.29 -3.24 -14.63
N LYS A 179 13.44 -3.39 -15.27
CA LYS A 179 14.75 -2.99 -14.70
C LYS A 179 15.01 -1.48 -14.75
N GLU A 180 14.33 -0.77 -15.65
CA GLU A 180 14.52 0.67 -15.87
C GLU A 180 13.28 1.47 -15.50
N ASP A 181 12.10 0.89 -15.72
CA ASP A 181 10.82 1.53 -15.47
C ASP A 181 10.64 1.84 -13.98
N PRO A 182 9.97 2.96 -13.65
CA PRO A 182 9.85 3.42 -12.27
C PRO A 182 9.07 2.43 -11.39
N ILE A 183 9.36 2.43 -10.10
CA ILE A 183 8.52 1.83 -9.07
C ILE A 183 7.48 2.87 -8.63
N LEU A 184 6.22 2.46 -8.63
CA LEU A 184 5.11 3.20 -8.07
C LEU A 184 4.57 2.45 -6.84
N LEU A 185 4.70 3.02 -5.65
CA LEU A 185 3.97 2.53 -4.47
C LEU A 185 2.57 3.14 -4.49
N TRP A 186 1.53 2.34 -4.72
CA TRP A 186 0.14 2.79 -4.79
C TRP A 186 -0.63 2.49 -3.51
N LEU A 187 -1.31 3.51 -2.99
CA LEU A 187 -2.15 3.45 -1.79
C LEU A 187 -3.56 3.94 -2.09
N THR A 188 -4.54 3.04 -2.00
CA THR A 188 -5.96 3.41 -2.02
C THR A 188 -6.34 4.09 -0.70
N GLY A 189 -7.20 5.10 -0.76
CA GLY A 189 -7.62 5.88 0.41
C GLY A 189 -8.63 5.16 1.35
N GLY A 190 -9.67 5.90 1.76
CA GLY A 190 -10.64 5.45 2.76
C GLY A 190 -10.70 6.43 3.94
N PRO A 191 -9.94 6.22 5.03
CA PRO A 191 -8.91 5.19 5.22
C PRO A 191 -9.48 3.77 5.36
N GLY A 192 -8.64 2.75 5.11
CA GLY A 192 -9.04 1.36 5.34
C GLY A 192 -9.62 0.62 4.14
N CYS A 193 -9.53 1.20 2.94
CA CYS A 193 -9.93 0.53 1.72
C CYS A 193 -8.78 -0.28 1.13
N SER A 194 -9.04 -1.53 0.77
CA SER A 194 -8.07 -2.43 0.19
C SER A 194 -7.62 -1.96 -1.17
N VAL A 195 -6.32 -2.13 -1.39
CA VAL A 195 -5.60 -1.78 -2.62
C VAL A 195 -5.97 -2.69 -3.79
N LEU A 196 -6.74 -3.75 -3.56
CA LEU A 196 -7.42 -4.49 -4.62
C LEU A 196 -8.26 -3.55 -5.50
N SER A 197 -8.74 -2.43 -4.94
CA SER A 197 -9.40 -1.39 -5.73
C SER A 197 -8.47 -0.79 -6.79
N GLY A 198 -7.26 -0.40 -6.37
CA GLY A 198 -6.20 0.06 -7.25
C GLY A 198 -5.83 -0.97 -8.33
N LEU A 199 -5.73 -2.24 -7.93
CA LEU A 199 -5.33 -3.36 -8.80
C LEU A 199 -6.41 -3.71 -9.86
N ALA A 200 -7.69 -3.69 -9.49
CA ALA A 200 -8.77 -4.29 -10.29
C ALA A 200 -9.81 -3.30 -10.84
N TYR A 201 -9.83 -2.06 -10.38
CA TYR A 201 -10.79 -1.04 -10.85
C TYR A 201 -10.12 0.19 -11.41
N GLU A 202 -8.91 0.51 -10.97
CA GLU A 202 -8.28 1.80 -11.25
C GLU A 202 -7.13 1.65 -12.24
N ILE A 203 -5.94 1.31 -11.74
CA ILE A 203 -4.69 1.43 -12.50
C ILE A 203 -4.01 0.09 -12.79
N GLY A 204 -4.42 -1.00 -12.13
CA GLY A 204 -3.80 -2.31 -12.29
C GLY A 204 -4.22 -3.06 -13.56
N PRO A 205 -3.64 -4.25 -13.79
CA PRO A 205 -3.67 -4.95 -15.08
C PRO A 205 -4.91 -5.82 -15.31
N ILE A 206 -5.82 -5.87 -14.34
CA ILE A 206 -7.03 -6.69 -14.38
C ILE A 206 -8.28 -5.85 -14.13
N ASN A 207 -9.41 -6.35 -14.61
CA ASN A 207 -10.74 -5.83 -14.34
C ASN A 207 -11.68 -7.00 -14.01
N PHE A 208 -12.72 -6.76 -13.23
CA PHE A 208 -13.84 -7.71 -13.12
C PHE A 208 -14.74 -7.60 -14.35
N GLU A 209 -15.13 -8.74 -14.92
CA GLU A 209 -16.20 -8.76 -15.91
C GLU A 209 -17.54 -8.56 -15.21
N ILE A 210 -18.27 -7.51 -15.60
CA ILE A 210 -19.52 -7.13 -14.95
C ILE A 210 -20.67 -7.95 -15.54
N VAL A 211 -20.83 -9.16 -15.03
CA VAL A 211 -21.93 -10.09 -15.33
C VAL A 211 -22.79 -10.32 -14.10
N GLU A 212 -24.06 -10.66 -14.30
CA GLU A 212 -24.95 -10.97 -13.18
C GLU A 212 -24.42 -12.20 -12.42
N TYR A 213 -24.24 -12.04 -11.10
CA TYR A 213 -23.70 -13.07 -10.25
C TYR A 213 -24.66 -14.26 -10.18
N ASN A 214 -24.18 -15.41 -10.64
CA ASN A 214 -24.95 -16.66 -10.70
C ASN A 214 -24.50 -17.69 -9.67
N GLY A 215 -23.68 -17.29 -8.69
CA GLY A 215 -23.08 -18.18 -7.68
C GLY A 215 -21.76 -18.83 -8.11
N SER A 216 -21.32 -18.64 -9.35
CA SER A 216 -20.00 -19.09 -9.81
C SER A 216 -18.90 -18.06 -9.51
N LEU A 217 -17.65 -18.51 -9.51
CA LEU A 217 -16.50 -17.63 -9.30
C LEU A 217 -16.49 -16.49 -10.33
N PRO A 218 -16.46 -15.21 -9.90
CA PRO A 218 -16.40 -14.09 -10.82
C PRO A 218 -15.19 -14.13 -11.75
N THR A 219 -15.38 -13.67 -12.99
CA THR A 219 -14.34 -13.68 -14.03
C THR A 219 -13.59 -12.37 -14.11
N LEU A 220 -12.33 -12.46 -14.55
CA LEU A 220 -11.41 -11.35 -14.70
C LEU A 220 -11.06 -11.15 -16.18
N ALA A 221 -10.92 -9.90 -16.58
CA ALA A 221 -10.48 -9.48 -17.91
C ALA A 221 -9.21 -8.63 -17.84
N PRO A 222 -8.37 -8.60 -18.89
CA PRO A 222 -7.22 -7.70 -18.95
C PRO A 222 -7.61 -6.22 -18.99
N ASN A 223 -6.84 -5.36 -18.31
CA ASN A 223 -6.96 -3.91 -18.41
C ASN A 223 -5.97 -3.35 -19.44
N SER A 224 -6.47 -2.93 -20.60
CA SER A 224 -5.65 -2.35 -21.66
C SER A 224 -5.04 -0.98 -21.34
N ASN A 225 -5.53 -0.29 -20.30
CA ASN A 225 -5.05 1.03 -19.86
C ASN A 225 -4.30 0.95 -18.51
N SER A 226 -3.79 -0.22 -18.15
CA SER A 226 -3.04 -0.35 -16.91
C SER A 226 -1.77 0.49 -16.91
N TRP A 227 -1.46 1.06 -15.74
CA TRP A 227 -0.23 1.79 -15.51
C TRP A 227 0.99 0.86 -15.42
N THR A 228 0.78 -0.45 -15.22
CA THR A 228 1.85 -1.47 -15.26
C THR A 228 2.49 -1.57 -16.63
N LYS A 229 1.90 -0.99 -17.67
CA LYS A 229 2.49 -0.92 -19.01
C LYS A 229 3.79 -0.13 -19.08
N VAL A 230 4.02 0.79 -18.13
CA VAL A 230 5.17 1.70 -18.11
C VAL A 230 5.76 1.88 -16.70
N SER A 231 5.38 1.03 -15.75
CA SER A 231 5.86 1.11 -14.37
C SER A 231 5.74 -0.23 -13.65
N ASN A 232 6.65 -0.47 -12.71
CA ASN A 232 6.51 -1.51 -11.71
C ASN A 232 5.61 -0.97 -10.59
N ILE A 233 4.54 -1.67 -10.20
CA ILE A 233 3.59 -1.14 -9.22
C ILE A 233 3.49 -2.07 -8.03
N ILE A 234 3.70 -1.51 -6.83
CA ILE A 234 3.47 -2.18 -5.56
C ILE A 234 2.17 -1.62 -4.98
N PHE A 235 1.14 -2.45 -4.91
CA PHE A 235 -0.14 -2.16 -4.29
C PHE A 235 -0.11 -2.71 -2.85
N VAL A 236 -0.21 -1.85 -1.84
CA VAL A 236 -0.13 -2.27 -0.43
C VAL A 236 -1.44 -2.04 0.30
N ASP A 237 -1.93 -3.07 0.98
CA ASP A 237 -3.08 -2.96 1.88
C ASP A 237 -2.64 -2.23 3.16
N LEU A 238 -3.07 -0.98 3.30
CA LEU A 238 -2.66 -0.08 4.38
C LEU A 238 -3.85 0.80 4.81
N PRO A 239 -4.06 1.07 6.11
CA PRO A 239 -3.29 0.63 7.29
C PRO A 239 -3.46 -0.87 7.60
N VAL A 240 -2.77 -1.36 8.64
CA VAL A 240 -3.01 -2.71 9.18
C VAL A 240 -4.50 -2.97 9.42
N GLU A 241 -4.94 -4.23 9.25
CA GLU A 241 -6.35 -4.67 9.24
C GLU A 241 -7.17 -4.21 8.02
N THR A 242 -6.52 -3.60 7.03
CA THR A 242 -7.08 -3.37 5.69
C THR A 242 -6.82 -4.57 4.80
N GLY A 243 -7.83 -5.01 4.05
CA GLY A 243 -7.71 -6.10 3.10
C GLY A 243 -7.13 -7.37 3.73
N PHE A 244 -5.93 -7.79 3.28
CA PHE A 244 -5.24 -8.96 3.84
C PHE A 244 -4.13 -8.66 4.84
N SER A 245 -3.86 -7.38 5.12
CA SER A 245 -2.91 -6.96 6.16
C SER A 245 -3.49 -7.25 7.55
N TYR A 246 -2.65 -7.71 8.48
CA TYR A 246 -3.10 -8.12 9.81
C TYR A 246 -2.05 -7.83 10.88
N THR A 247 -2.44 -8.00 12.14
CA THR A 247 -1.56 -7.92 13.31
C THR A 247 -1.78 -9.10 14.25
N THR A 248 -0.73 -9.53 14.94
CA THR A 248 -0.80 -10.52 16.03
C THR A 248 -0.96 -9.89 17.41
N SER A 249 -0.83 -8.56 17.52
CA SER A 249 -0.88 -7.84 18.79
C SER A 249 -1.93 -6.72 18.81
N LEU A 250 -2.50 -6.46 19.99
CA LEU A 250 -3.44 -5.36 20.24
C LEU A 250 -2.78 -3.98 20.05
N ARG A 251 -1.46 -3.88 20.27
CA ARG A 251 -0.70 -2.65 20.02
C ARG A 251 -0.54 -2.40 18.52
N GLY A 252 -0.38 -3.46 17.73
CA GLY A 252 -0.32 -3.37 16.28
C GLY A 252 -1.61 -2.80 15.68
N SER A 253 -2.78 -3.17 16.21
CA SER A 253 -4.09 -2.73 15.66
C SER A 253 -4.39 -1.24 15.91
N GLN A 254 -3.75 -0.62 16.89
CA GLN A 254 -3.83 0.83 17.07
C GLN A 254 -3.02 1.53 15.99
N THR A 255 -3.70 2.26 15.10
CA THR A 255 -3.08 2.92 13.95
C THR A 255 -3.62 4.34 13.75
N GLY A 256 -3.01 5.10 12.85
CA GLY A 256 -3.35 6.49 12.54
C GLY A 256 -2.51 7.02 11.39
N ASP A 257 -2.70 8.29 11.02
CA ASP A 257 -2.02 8.91 9.87
C ASP A 257 -0.50 8.75 9.95
N ILE A 258 0.08 9.05 11.12
CA ILE A 258 1.54 9.05 11.31
C ILE A 258 2.07 7.61 11.32
N LYS A 259 1.47 6.74 12.13
CA LYS A 259 1.93 5.35 12.28
C LYS A 259 1.79 4.57 10.97
N SER A 260 0.67 4.73 10.26
CA SER A 260 0.44 4.12 8.95
C SER A 260 1.48 4.56 7.92
N SER A 261 1.80 5.87 7.89
CA SER A 261 2.82 6.41 6.99
C SER A 261 4.23 5.89 7.32
N GLN A 262 4.55 5.76 8.60
CA GLN A 262 5.81 5.15 9.05
C GLN A 262 5.91 3.67 8.64
N HIS A 263 4.81 2.91 8.74
CA HIS A 263 4.75 1.52 8.29
C HIS A 263 4.97 1.41 6.78
N ALA A 264 4.37 2.27 5.96
CA ALA A 264 4.61 2.27 4.51
C ALA A 264 6.07 2.58 4.14
N TYR A 265 6.70 3.52 4.86
CA TYR A 265 8.13 3.80 4.73
C TYR A 265 8.99 2.58 5.06
N GLN A 266 8.72 1.90 6.18
CA GLN A 266 9.43 0.68 6.59
C GLN A 266 9.21 -0.46 5.60
N PHE A 267 7.97 -0.64 5.16
CA PHE A 267 7.58 -1.61 4.15
C PHE A 267 8.44 -1.46 2.90
N LEU A 268 8.48 -0.26 2.31
CA LEU A 268 9.18 -0.04 1.05
C LEU A 268 10.69 -0.29 1.17
N ARG A 269 11.29 0.10 2.29
CA ARG A 269 12.72 -0.18 2.55
C ARG A 269 12.99 -1.67 2.69
N LYS A 270 12.22 -2.38 3.51
CA LYS A 270 12.38 -3.83 3.69
C LYS A 270 12.10 -4.58 2.39
N TRP A 271 11.13 -4.12 1.60
CA TRP A 271 10.85 -4.69 0.28
C TRP A 271 12.04 -4.51 -0.67
N LEU A 272 12.62 -3.30 -0.76
CA LEU A 272 13.80 -3.02 -1.59
C LEU A 272 15.07 -3.75 -1.13
N THR A 273 15.22 -4.01 0.18
CA THR A 273 16.31 -4.86 0.68
C THR A 273 16.21 -6.29 0.14
N ASN A 274 14.99 -6.81 -0.02
CA ASN A 274 14.75 -8.15 -0.56
C ASN A 274 14.65 -8.20 -2.10
N HIS A 275 14.55 -7.03 -2.73
CA HIS A 275 14.46 -6.85 -4.17
C HIS A 275 15.57 -5.92 -4.67
N PRO A 276 16.85 -6.27 -4.45
CA PRO A 276 17.98 -5.39 -4.71
C PRO A 276 18.10 -4.97 -6.19
N GLU A 277 17.55 -5.76 -7.11
CA GLU A 277 17.48 -5.45 -8.53
C GLU A 277 16.68 -4.19 -8.86
N PHE A 278 15.83 -3.72 -7.93
CA PHE A 278 15.01 -2.52 -8.08
C PHE A 278 15.60 -1.28 -7.39
N LEU A 279 16.76 -1.38 -6.74
CA LEU A 279 17.37 -0.27 -5.99
C LEU A 279 17.70 0.95 -6.86
N SER A 280 18.03 0.75 -8.13
CA SER A 280 18.32 1.84 -9.06
C SER A 280 17.07 2.49 -9.66
N ASN A 281 15.91 1.81 -9.65
CA ASN A 281 14.71 2.29 -10.32
C ASN A 281 14.23 3.62 -9.72
N PRO A 282 13.77 4.58 -10.53
CA PRO A 282 13.11 5.77 -10.02
C PRO A 282 11.87 5.39 -9.19
N VAL A 283 11.69 6.00 -8.01
CA VAL A 283 10.59 5.67 -7.11
C VAL A 283 9.62 6.84 -6.98
N TYR A 284 8.33 6.55 -7.11
CA TYR A 284 7.22 7.47 -6.88
C TYR A 284 6.25 6.89 -5.87
N ILE A 285 5.72 7.74 -4.99
CA ILE A 285 4.67 7.36 -4.04
C ILE A 285 3.35 7.94 -4.54
N ALA A 286 2.30 7.14 -4.62
CA ALA A 286 1.04 7.58 -5.17
C ALA A 286 -0.18 7.01 -4.45
N GLY A 287 -1.31 7.67 -4.66
CA GLY A 287 -2.59 7.22 -4.14
C GLY A 287 -3.70 8.19 -4.48
N ASP A 288 -4.87 7.89 -3.97
CA ASP A 288 -6.08 8.67 -4.17
C ASP A 288 -6.82 8.96 -2.86
N SER A 289 -7.73 9.94 -2.91
CA SER A 289 -8.67 10.19 -1.80
C SER A 289 -7.94 10.53 -0.49
N TYR A 290 -8.20 9.79 0.59
CA TYR A 290 -7.55 9.98 1.90
C TYR A 290 -6.02 9.80 1.86
N SER A 291 -5.47 9.12 0.84
CA SER A 291 -4.01 9.03 0.63
C SER A 291 -3.36 10.40 0.38
N GLY A 292 -4.14 11.46 0.09
CA GLY A 292 -3.67 12.84 0.09
C GLY A 292 -3.11 13.32 1.44
N ILE A 293 -3.47 12.67 2.55
CA ILE A 293 -2.87 12.90 3.87
C ILE A 293 -1.58 12.09 4.04
N THR A 294 -1.61 10.79 3.77
CA THR A 294 -0.52 9.87 4.11
C THR A 294 0.65 9.92 3.12
N VAL A 295 0.41 10.06 1.82
CA VAL A 295 1.46 10.06 0.80
C VAL A 295 2.51 11.17 1.03
N PRO A 296 2.14 12.45 1.26
CA PRO A 296 3.13 13.48 1.58
C PRO A 296 3.97 13.16 2.82
N ILE A 297 3.39 12.52 3.83
CA ILE A 297 4.08 12.09 5.05
C ILE A 297 5.09 10.98 4.73
N ILE A 298 4.69 9.99 3.93
CA ILE A 298 5.58 8.88 3.50
C ILE A 298 6.77 9.42 2.71
N VAL A 299 6.53 10.31 1.74
CA VAL A 299 7.58 10.94 0.94
C VAL A 299 8.54 11.71 1.86
N GLN A 300 8.00 12.41 2.86
CA GLN A 300 8.79 13.13 3.86
C GLN A 300 9.70 12.20 4.67
N HIS A 301 9.18 11.06 5.13
CA HIS A 301 9.97 10.05 5.85
C HIS A 301 11.10 9.51 4.99
N ILE A 302 10.83 9.16 3.73
CA ILE A 302 11.84 8.66 2.79
C ILE A 302 12.92 9.72 2.55
N ALA A 303 12.53 10.97 2.29
CA ALA A 303 13.45 12.07 2.05
C ALA A 303 14.39 12.31 3.26
N ASN A 304 13.83 12.37 4.47
CA ASN A 304 14.59 12.53 5.71
C ASN A 304 15.56 11.35 5.94
N ALA A 305 15.11 10.12 5.70
CA ALA A 305 15.94 8.93 5.85
C ALA A 305 17.09 8.87 4.83
N ASN A 306 16.85 9.32 3.60
CA ASN A 306 17.88 9.43 2.58
C ASN A 306 18.93 10.49 2.95
N GLU A 307 18.50 11.67 3.42
CA GLU A 307 19.39 12.73 3.92
C GLU A 307 20.23 12.27 5.11
N ALA A 308 19.63 11.47 6.01
CA ALA A 308 20.31 10.84 7.13
C ALA A 308 21.21 9.65 6.74
N GLY A 309 21.28 9.29 5.46
CA GLY A 309 22.15 8.22 4.96
C GLY A 309 21.69 6.80 5.30
N ILE A 310 20.44 6.61 5.77
CA ILE A 310 19.91 5.30 6.16
C ILE A 310 19.82 4.42 4.90
N LYS A 311 20.31 3.18 4.94
CA LYS A 311 20.32 2.25 3.80
C LYS A 311 19.14 1.25 3.81
N PRO A 312 18.69 0.74 2.64
CA PRO A 312 19.06 1.19 1.30
C PRO A 312 18.56 2.62 1.02
N LEU A 313 19.30 3.38 0.20
CA LEU A 313 18.80 4.68 -0.27
C LEU A 313 17.72 4.42 -1.31
N ILE A 314 16.60 5.16 -1.20
CA ILE A 314 15.50 5.06 -2.16
C ILE A 314 15.70 6.15 -3.21
N ASN A 315 15.71 5.79 -4.51
CA ASN A 315 15.81 6.75 -5.61
C ASN A 315 14.49 7.52 -5.83
N LEU A 316 14.03 8.22 -4.78
CA LEU A 316 12.77 8.95 -4.74
C LEU A 316 12.78 10.14 -5.71
N LYS A 317 11.83 10.19 -6.64
CA LYS A 317 11.69 11.24 -7.64
C LYS A 317 10.51 12.18 -7.40
N GLY A 318 9.44 11.70 -6.78
CA GLY A 318 8.25 12.51 -6.59
C GLY A 318 7.05 11.72 -6.09
N TYR A 319 5.88 12.32 -6.21
CA TYR A 319 4.62 11.72 -5.79
C TYR A 319 3.43 12.15 -6.66
N LEU A 320 2.37 11.35 -6.66
CA LEU A 320 1.18 11.59 -7.46
C LEU A 320 -0.08 11.38 -6.64
N LEU A 321 -1.08 12.23 -6.82
CA LEU A 321 -2.30 12.22 -6.00
C LEU A 321 -3.54 12.45 -6.86
N GLY A 322 -4.48 11.50 -6.80
CA GLY A 322 -5.79 11.59 -7.44
C GLY A 322 -6.88 12.01 -6.45
N ASN A 323 -7.61 13.07 -6.76
CA ASN A 323 -8.68 13.62 -5.91
C ASN A 323 -8.28 13.65 -4.41
N PRO A 324 -7.13 14.25 -4.05
CA PRO A 324 -6.59 14.11 -2.71
C PRO A 324 -7.34 14.97 -1.69
N ILE A 325 -7.66 14.36 -0.54
CA ILE A 325 -7.94 15.11 0.68
C ILE A 325 -6.62 15.70 1.17
N THR A 326 -6.57 17.03 1.31
CA THR A 326 -5.38 17.76 1.76
C THR A 326 -5.69 18.60 3.00
N ASP A 327 -6.89 19.15 3.09
CA ASP A 327 -7.41 19.91 4.22
C ASP A 327 -8.91 19.66 4.37
N GLN A 328 -9.28 18.80 5.31
CA GLN A 328 -10.65 18.26 5.40
C GLN A 328 -11.73 19.35 5.52
N SER A 329 -11.41 20.46 6.18
CA SER A 329 -12.31 21.61 6.31
C SER A 329 -12.50 22.30 4.96
N SER A 330 -11.41 22.62 4.26
CA SER A 330 -11.43 23.22 2.92
C SER A 330 -12.19 22.36 1.91
N GLU A 331 -11.96 21.04 1.92
CA GLU A 331 -12.68 20.12 1.03
C GLU A 331 -14.18 20.07 1.33
N GLY A 332 -14.56 20.00 2.61
CA GLY A 332 -15.96 20.05 3.03
C GLY A 332 -16.63 21.37 2.64
N ASN A 333 -15.95 22.48 2.89
CA ASN A 333 -16.45 23.81 2.57
C ASN A 333 -16.58 24.07 1.06
N SER A 334 -15.80 23.36 0.25
CA SER A 334 -15.84 23.48 -1.22
C SER A 334 -17.01 22.73 -1.87
N LYS A 335 -17.75 21.90 -1.14
CA LYS A 335 -18.87 21.11 -1.69
C LYS A 335 -20.05 21.97 -2.13
N ILE A 336 -20.43 22.95 -1.32
CA ILE A 336 -21.53 23.88 -1.65
C ILE A 336 -21.23 24.73 -2.89
N PRO A 337 -20.08 25.45 -2.99
CA PRO A 337 -19.76 26.20 -4.21
C PRO A 337 -19.58 25.30 -5.43
N TYR A 338 -19.09 24.07 -5.25
CA TYR A 338 -19.03 23.10 -6.33
C TYR A 338 -20.44 22.69 -6.80
N ALA A 339 -21.34 22.36 -5.89
CA ALA A 339 -22.71 21.97 -6.20
C ALA A 339 -23.47 23.10 -6.90
N HIS A 340 -23.24 24.35 -6.49
CA HIS A 340 -23.75 25.53 -7.19
C HIS A 340 -23.21 25.62 -8.62
N GLY A 341 -21.90 25.52 -8.80
CA GLY A 341 -21.26 25.54 -10.12
C GLY A 341 -21.69 24.39 -11.05
N MET A 342 -22.20 23.29 -10.49
CA MET A 342 -22.74 22.15 -11.23
C MET A 342 -24.28 22.15 -11.32
N ALA A 343 -24.92 23.27 -10.97
CA ALA A 343 -26.38 23.46 -10.99
C ALA A 343 -27.18 22.43 -10.17
N LEU A 344 -26.60 21.90 -9.09
CA LEU A 344 -27.28 21.03 -8.13
C LEU A 344 -28.07 21.81 -7.08
N ILE A 345 -27.74 23.09 -6.90
CA ILE A 345 -28.44 24.05 -6.05
C ILE A 345 -28.60 25.38 -6.79
N SER A 346 -29.63 26.15 -6.43
CA SER A 346 -29.97 27.39 -7.11
C SER A 346 -29.17 28.60 -6.60
N ASP A 347 -29.19 29.69 -7.36
CA ASP A 347 -28.62 30.99 -6.96
C ASP A 347 -29.28 31.52 -5.68
N GLU A 348 -30.56 31.21 -5.44
CA GLU A 348 -31.26 31.63 -4.23
C GLU A 348 -30.66 31.02 -2.98
N LEU A 349 -30.38 29.71 -3.02
CA LEU A 349 -29.74 28.98 -1.94
C LEU A 349 -28.27 29.37 -1.75
N TYR A 350 -27.58 29.76 -2.82
CA TYR A 350 -26.15 30.08 -2.75
C TYR A 350 -25.88 31.57 -2.45
N GLU A 351 -26.50 32.50 -3.17
CA GLU A 351 -26.10 33.91 -3.31
C GLU A 351 -27.18 34.95 -2.96
N HIS A 352 -28.47 34.62 -2.87
CA HIS A 352 -29.53 35.63 -2.94
C HIS A 352 -29.96 36.30 -1.61
N ASN A 353 -30.44 37.55 -1.72
CA ASN A 353 -30.73 38.47 -0.60
C ASN A 353 -32.23 38.67 -0.27
N GLU A 354 -33.18 38.12 -1.04
CA GLU A 354 -34.61 38.35 -0.79
C GLU A 354 -35.35 37.15 -0.17
N ARG A 355 -36.17 37.47 0.83
CA ARG A 355 -36.98 36.53 1.62
C ARG A 355 -38.36 36.38 0.99
N ASN A 356 -38.57 35.41 0.10
CA ASN A 356 -39.91 34.92 -0.21
C ASN A 356 -39.87 33.40 -0.47
N LEU A 357 -40.64 32.66 0.32
CA LEU A 357 -40.57 31.21 0.54
C LEU A 357 -41.80 30.52 -0.04
N THR A 358 -41.64 29.47 -0.88
CA THR A 358 -42.67 28.41 -0.99
C THR A 358 -42.28 27.07 -1.62
N GLU A 359 -41.01 26.76 -1.95
CA GLU A 359 -40.66 25.47 -2.59
C GLU A 359 -39.42 24.75 -2.02
N MET A 360 -39.39 23.43 -2.18
CA MET A 360 -38.36 22.52 -1.66
C MET A 360 -37.08 22.67 -2.50
N CYS A 361 -36.03 23.24 -1.90
CA CYS A 361 -34.76 23.77 -2.48
C CYS A 361 -34.66 25.31 -2.60
N PHE A 362 -35.69 26.08 -2.21
CA PHE A 362 -35.56 27.53 -1.96
C PHE A 362 -35.32 27.79 -0.47
N LEU A 363 -34.07 27.99 -0.05
CA LEU A 363 -33.70 28.48 1.29
C LEU A 363 -32.56 29.52 1.18
N GLN A 364 -32.16 30.15 2.29
CA GLN A 364 -31.49 31.47 2.35
C GLN A 364 -30.06 31.44 1.77
N SER A 365 -29.37 32.60 1.66
CA SER A 365 -27.97 32.63 1.16
C SER A 365 -27.01 31.93 2.12
N ALA A 366 -26.70 30.66 1.84
CA ALA A 366 -25.78 29.83 2.61
C ALA A 366 -24.40 30.50 2.73
N LYS A 367 -23.88 31.06 1.64
CA LYS A 367 -22.57 31.74 1.62
C LYS A 367 -22.48 32.89 2.61
N ARG A 368 -23.55 33.69 2.71
CA ARG A 368 -23.61 34.82 3.64
C ARG A 368 -23.85 34.36 5.07
N ASN A 369 -24.84 33.49 5.28
CA ASN A 369 -25.28 33.06 6.60
C ASN A 369 -24.24 32.19 7.32
N CYS A 370 -23.48 31.41 6.56
CA CYS A 370 -22.40 30.56 7.08
C CYS A 370 -21.03 31.24 7.05
N GLY A 371 -20.88 32.39 6.39
CA GLY A 371 -19.58 33.07 6.26
C GLY A 371 -18.51 32.24 5.53
N GLY A 372 -18.92 31.29 4.70
CA GLY A 372 -18.03 30.34 4.02
C GLY A 372 -17.62 29.11 4.85
N GLU A 373 -18.12 28.97 6.09
CA GLU A 373 -17.87 27.81 6.95
C GLU A 373 -19.14 26.94 7.07
N TYR A 374 -19.14 25.81 6.37
CA TYR A 374 -20.27 24.90 6.23
C TYR A 374 -20.06 23.56 6.96
N VAL A 375 -18.88 23.32 7.55
CA VAL A 375 -18.54 22.06 8.23
C VAL A 375 -18.61 22.24 9.74
N THR A 376 -17.91 23.21 10.29
CA THR A 376 -17.84 23.51 11.72
C THR A 376 -18.73 24.72 12.04
N ILE A 377 -20.03 24.49 11.97
CA ILE A 377 -21.04 25.54 12.15
C ILE A 377 -21.24 25.82 13.64
N ASP A 378 -21.27 27.10 14.03
CA ASP A 378 -21.68 27.49 15.39
C ASP A 378 -23.10 26.98 15.66
N PRO A 379 -23.34 26.14 16.69
CA PRO A 379 -24.68 25.64 17.02
C PRO A 379 -25.73 26.74 17.25
N LYS A 380 -25.29 27.98 17.55
CA LYS A 380 -26.18 29.14 17.71
C LYS A 380 -26.57 29.78 16.37
N ASN A 381 -25.86 29.48 15.29
CA ASN A 381 -26.18 29.96 13.95
C ASN A 381 -27.24 29.06 13.30
N ALA A 382 -28.46 29.14 13.84
CA ALA A 382 -29.61 28.35 13.37
C ALA A 382 -29.87 28.56 11.87
N VAL A 383 -29.61 29.77 11.36
CA VAL A 383 -29.81 30.11 9.95
C VAL A 383 -28.86 29.32 9.04
N CYS A 384 -27.57 29.28 9.37
CA CYS A 384 -26.62 28.48 8.59
C CYS A 384 -26.94 26.98 8.67
N LEU A 385 -27.37 26.49 9.84
CA LEU A 385 -27.78 25.08 10.00
C LEU A 385 -28.98 24.75 9.09
N GLU A 386 -29.97 25.63 8.99
CA GLU A 386 -31.12 25.46 8.08
C GLU A 386 -30.68 25.44 6.61
N ASP A 387 -29.78 26.33 6.20
CA ASP A 387 -29.28 26.40 4.83
C ASP A 387 -28.46 25.14 4.46
N VAL A 388 -27.65 24.62 5.37
CA VAL A 388 -26.89 23.37 5.16
C VAL A 388 -27.81 22.15 5.11
N GLN A 389 -28.86 22.12 5.94
CA GLN A 389 -29.89 21.07 5.84
C GLN A 389 -30.65 21.13 4.51
N ALA A 390 -30.92 22.33 3.99
CA ALA A 390 -31.51 22.52 2.67
C ALA A 390 -30.63 21.93 1.57
N PHE A 391 -29.35 22.28 1.61
CA PHE A 391 -28.33 21.74 0.71
C PHE A 391 -28.31 20.21 0.74
N ASP A 392 -28.18 19.60 1.94
CA ASP A 392 -28.13 18.14 2.12
C ASP A 392 -29.37 17.46 1.54
N LYS A 393 -30.54 18.09 1.69
CA LYS A 393 -31.79 17.59 1.12
C LYS A 393 -31.78 17.62 -0.41
N CYS A 394 -31.32 18.71 -1.02
CA CYS A 394 -31.25 18.85 -2.48
C CYS A 394 -30.30 17.83 -3.11
N ILE A 395 -29.16 17.55 -2.46
CA ILE A 395 -28.17 16.58 -2.98
C ILE A 395 -28.38 15.15 -2.47
N SER A 396 -29.42 14.87 -1.68
CA SER A 396 -29.63 13.56 -1.04
C SER A 396 -29.72 12.39 -2.03
N GLY A 397 -30.13 12.62 -3.27
CA GLY A 397 -30.20 11.63 -4.35
C GLY A 397 -28.96 11.53 -5.23
N ILE A 398 -27.96 12.40 -5.03
CA ILE A 398 -26.77 12.49 -5.89
C ILE A 398 -25.69 11.51 -5.43
N ASN A 399 -25.03 10.86 -6.39
CA ASN A 399 -23.80 10.13 -6.13
C ASN A 399 -22.65 11.12 -5.95
N SER A 400 -22.17 11.29 -4.71
CA SER A 400 -21.10 12.25 -4.44
C SER A 400 -19.74 11.87 -5.05
N ALA A 401 -19.50 10.58 -5.32
CA ALA A 401 -18.26 10.16 -5.98
C ALA A 401 -18.25 10.48 -7.49
N HIS A 402 -19.44 10.66 -8.08
CA HIS A 402 -19.58 11.03 -9.48
C HIS A 402 -21.00 11.55 -9.75
N ILE A 403 -21.18 12.86 -9.82
CA ILE A 403 -22.51 13.48 -9.75
C ILE A 403 -23.47 13.14 -10.91
N LEU A 404 -22.94 12.67 -12.05
CA LEU A 404 -23.76 12.25 -13.20
C LEU A 404 -24.15 10.77 -13.18
N GLU A 405 -23.59 9.96 -12.26
CA GLU A 405 -23.94 8.56 -12.15
C GLU A 405 -25.10 8.35 -11.15
N PRO A 406 -25.93 7.32 -11.35
CA PRO A 406 -26.97 6.96 -10.38
C PRO A 406 -26.39 6.72 -8.99
N LYS A 407 -27.12 7.13 -7.95
CA LYS A 407 -26.78 6.79 -6.58
C LYS A 407 -27.05 5.31 -6.33
N CYS A 408 -25.98 4.54 -6.24
CA CYS A 408 -26.03 3.10 -5.99
C CYS A 408 -25.90 2.78 -4.50
N PRO A 409 -26.56 1.72 -4.00
CA PRO A 409 -26.31 1.21 -2.67
C PRO A 409 -24.82 0.89 -2.47
N LEU A 410 -24.32 1.22 -1.29
CA LEU A 410 -22.99 0.78 -0.86
C LEU A 410 -23.03 -0.73 -0.65
N VAL A 411 -21.99 -1.44 -1.10
CA VAL A 411 -21.84 -2.86 -0.82
C VAL A 411 -21.69 -3.03 0.69
N ALA A 412 -22.63 -3.76 1.30
CA ALA A 412 -22.53 -4.13 2.70
C ALA A 412 -21.19 -4.84 2.94
N PRO A 413 -20.54 -4.64 4.11
CA PRO A 413 -19.32 -5.37 4.45
C PRO A 413 -19.51 -6.90 4.39
N LYS A 414 -20.75 -7.39 4.59
CA LYS A 414 -21.16 -8.78 4.42
C LYS A 414 -22.45 -8.88 3.59
N PRO A 415 -22.35 -9.02 2.26
CA PRO A 415 -23.52 -9.18 1.41
C PRO A 415 -24.22 -10.53 1.69
N LYS A 416 -25.46 -10.51 2.21
CA LYS A 416 -26.31 -11.69 2.30
C LYS A 416 -27.31 -11.71 1.14
N GLU A 417 -27.45 -12.86 0.48
CA GLU A 417 -28.51 -13.09 -0.50
C GLU A 417 -29.89 -13.03 0.18
N MET A 418 -30.77 -12.11 -0.27
CA MET A 418 -32.19 -12.17 0.08
C MET A 418 -32.87 -13.24 -0.79
N VAL A 419 -33.05 -14.43 -0.24
CA VAL A 419 -33.97 -15.43 -0.81
C VAL A 419 -35.41 -15.05 -0.41
N GLY A 420 -36.23 -14.72 -1.40
CA GLY A 420 -37.69 -14.94 -1.34
C GLY A 420 -38.58 -13.71 -1.16
N ASN A 421 -39.38 -13.44 -2.21
CA ASN A 421 -40.55 -12.56 -2.27
C ASN A 421 -41.38 -12.45 -0.96
N ARG A 422 -41.67 -11.21 -0.54
CA ARG A 422 -43.00 -10.80 -0.05
C ARG A 422 -43.14 -9.27 -0.08
N ARG A 423 -44.05 -8.79 -0.92
CA ARG A 423 -44.59 -7.42 -0.88
C ARG A 423 -45.40 -7.25 0.41
N SER A 424 -45.13 -6.20 1.19
CA SER A 424 -46.15 -5.63 2.08
C SER A 424 -46.04 -4.11 2.12
N LEU A 425 -47.14 -3.47 1.72
CA LEU A 425 -47.45 -2.06 1.94
C LEU A 425 -47.76 -1.82 3.43
N GLY A 426 -47.23 -0.76 4.03
CA GLY A 426 -47.68 -0.30 5.35
C GLY A 426 -46.73 0.70 6.03
N ARG A 427 -47.28 1.82 6.48
CA ARG A 427 -46.64 3.04 7.00
C ARG A 427 -46.07 2.95 8.45
N ASN A 428 -45.13 3.87 8.70
CA ASN A 428 -44.78 4.57 9.95
C ASN A 428 -43.86 3.90 11.01
N PHE A 429 -42.59 4.32 10.95
CA PHE A 429 -41.65 4.69 12.03
C PHE A 429 -41.78 4.07 13.42
N ARG A 430 -40.78 3.25 13.78
CA ARG A 430 -39.91 3.43 14.97
C ARG A 430 -38.61 2.65 14.78
N GLU A 431 -37.50 3.30 15.11
CA GLU A 431 -36.10 2.84 15.04
C GLU A 431 -35.80 1.60 15.88
N PHE A 432 -34.62 1.01 15.62
CA PHE A 432 -33.98 -0.19 16.18
C PHE A 432 -34.32 -1.50 15.46
N LEU A 433 -33.62 -1.70 14.33
CA LEU A 433 -33.01 -2.95 13.85
C LEU A 433 -32.40 -2.58 12.49
N ASP A 434 -31.08 -2.32 12.46
CA ASP A 434 -30.36 -1.87 11.26
C ASP A 434 -30.51 -2.90 10.13
N PRO A 435 -31.27 -2.63 9.05
CA PRO A 435 -31.34 -3.54 7.92
C PRO A 435 -30.09 -3.28 7.08
N GLN A 436 -29.22 -4.31 6.98
CA GLN A 436 -28.09 -4.32 6.04
C GLN A 436 -28.50 -3.72 4.69
N PRO A 437 -27.70 -2.81 4.10
CA PRO A 437 -28.08 -2.14 2.88
C PRO A 437 -28.40 -3.17 1.78
N PRO A 438 -29.42 -2.92 0.94
CA PRO A 438 -29.77 -3.83 -0.14
C PRO A 438 -28.56 -4.03 -1.05
N LEU A 439 -28.39 -5.25 -1.56
CA LEU A 439 -27.34 -5.55 -2.53
C LEU A 439 -27.45 -4.58 -3.72
N PRO A 440 -26.32 -4.13 -4.30
CA PRO A 440 -26.37 -3.33 -5.51
C PRO A 440 -27.15 -4.07 -6.60
N SER A 441 -28.00 -3.37 -7.33
CA SER A 441 -28.65 -3.93 -8.51
C SER A 441 -27.64 -4.09 -9.64
N PHE A 442 -27.86 -5.08 -10.51
CA PHE A 442 -27.13 -5.16 -11.78
C PHE A 442 -27.33 -3.86 -12.57
N GLY A 443 -26.24 -3.32 -13.14
CA GLY A 443 -26.21 -2.00 -13.79
C GLY A 443 -25.70 -0.85 -12.91
N CYS A 444 -25.52 -1.06 -11.61
CA CYS A 444 -24.81 -0.12 -10.73
C CYS A 444 -23.30 -0.35 -10.76
N ARG A 445 -22.48 0.71 -10.73
CA ARG A 445 -21.01 0.60 -10.65
C ARG A 445 -20.57 -0.18 -9.40
N THR A 446 -21.26 0.01 -8.28
CA THR A 446 -20.96 -0.70 -7.03
C THR A 446 -21.21 -2.21 -7.11
N TYR A 447 -21.87 -2.71 -8.15
CA TYR A 447 -22.03 -4.14 -8.39
C TYR A 447 -20.70 -4.85 -8.62
N ALA A 448 -19.73 -4.18 -9.25
CA ALA A 448 -18.38 -4.71 -9.43
C ALA A 448 -17.74 -5.08 -8.07
N TYR A 449 -17.95 -4.24 -7.06
CA TYR A 449 -17.38 -4.44 -5.73
C TYR A 449 -17.98 -5.68 -5.03
N LEU A 450 -19.23 -6.02 -5.33
CA LEU A 450 -19.86 -7.26 -4.88
C LEU A 450 -19.17 -8.48 -5.52
N LEU A 451 -18.86 -8.40 -6.82
CA LEU A 451 -18.10 -9.46 -7.51
C LEU A 451 -16.70 -9.63 -6.90
N SER A 452 -15.97 -8.55 -6.60
CA SER A 452 -14.68 -8.69 -5.91
C SER A 452 -14.80 -9.34 -4.54
N TYR A 453 -15.87 -9.07 -3.80
CA TYR A 453 -16.08 -9.70 -2.49
C TYR A 453 -16.21 -11.22 -2.61
N TYR A 454 -17.02 -11.71 -3.55
CA TYR A 454 -17.18 -13.15 -3.78
C TYR A 454 -15.89 -13.78 -4.30
N TRP A 455 -15.22 -13.11 -5.23
CA TRP A 455 -13.99 -13.61 -5.83
C TRP A 455 -12.86 -13.74 -4.80
N VAL A 456 -12.58 -12.69 -4.05
CA VAL A 456 -11.40 -12.65 -3.17
C VAL A 456 -11.56 -13.51 -1.92
N ASN A 457 -12.80 -13.81 -1.51
CA ASN A 457 -13.10 -14.70 -0.40
C ASN A 457 -13.16 -16.19 -0.81
N ASP A 458 -13.14 -16.51 -2.10
CA ASP A 458 -13.06 -17.88 -2.57
C ASP A 458 -11.73 -18.56 -2.15
N GLU A 459 -11.79 -19.81 -1.66
CA GLU A 459 -10.60 -20.50 -1.14
C GLU A 459 -9.53 -20.69 -2.21
N SER A 460 -9.92 -20.94 -3.48
CA SER A 460 -8.97 -21.12 -4.58
C SER A 460 -8.22 -19.83 -4.89
N VAL A 461 -8.90 -18.68 -4.83
CA VAL A 461 -8.29 -17.36 -5.00
C VAL A 461 -7.34 -17.05 -3.86
N ARG A 462 -7.77 -17.24 -2.61
CA ARG A 462 -6.92 -17.01 -1.43
C ARG A 462 -5.68 -17.90 -1.45
N LYS A 463 -5.80 -19.15 -1.91
CA LYS A 463 -4.66 -20.04 -2.11
C LYS A 463 -3.72 -19.54 -3.22
N ALA A 464 -4.27 -19.09 -4.35
CA ALA A 464 -3.47 -18.56 -5.46
C ALA A 464 -2.70 -17.29 -5.08
N LEU A 465 -3.30 -16.42 -4.27
CA LEU A 465 -2.67 -15.21 -3.74
C LEU A 465 -1.75 -15.47 -2.52
N ASN A 466 -1.58 -16.73 -2.11
CA ASN A 466 -0.79 -17.13 -0.95
C ASN A 466 -1.20 -16.43 0.37
N ILE A 467 -2.51 -16.27 0.58
CA ILE A 467 -3.04 -15.67 1.81
C ILE A 467 -2.82 -16.62 2.99
N ARG A 468 -2.24 -16.11 4.09
CA ARG A 468 -2.00 -16.90 5.31
C ARG A 468 -3.34 -17.35 5.91
N LYS A 469 -3.48 -18.65 6.19
CA LYS A 469 -4.70 -19.20 6.80
C LYS A 469 -4.82 -18.76 8.26
N GLY A 470 -6.04 -18.46 8.71
CA GLY A 470 -6.33 -18.10 10.10
C GLY A 470 -5.98 -16.65 10.50
N THR A 471 -5.58 -15.79 9.55
CA THR A 471 -5.27 -14.38 9.83
C THR A 471 -6.46 -13.47 9.56
N VAL A 472 -6.94 -13.41 8.31
CA VAL A 472 -8.14 -12.67 7.91
C VAL A 472 -9.23 -13.66 7.53
N GLU A 473 -10.35 -13.70 8.25
CA GLU A 473 -11.40 -14.68 7.94
C GLU A 473 -12.29 -14.22 6.77
N ASP A 474 -12.72 -12.97 6.81
CA ASP A 474 -13.65 -12.34 5.85
C ASP A 474 -13.00 -11.08 5.31
N TRP A 475 -12.59 -11.10 4.04
CA TRP A 475 -12.05 -9.93 3.38
C TRP A 475 -13.18 -8.95 3.06
N GLN A 476 -12.92 -7.67 3.27
CA GLN A 476 -13.84 -6.57 2.95
C GLN A 476 -13.12 -5.50 2.14
N ARG A 477 -13.83 -4.89 1.18
CA ARG A 477 -13.22 -3.84 0.34
C ARG A 477 -12.78 -2.64 1.16
N CYS A 478 -13.59 -2.20 2.13
CA CYS A 478 -13.21 -1.14 3.06
C CYS A 478 -13.61 -1.55 4.47
N ASN A 479 -12.65 -1.56 5.39
CA ASN A 479 -12.90 -1.87 6.79
C ASN A 479 -13.26 -0.60 7.56
N ASN A 480 -14.56 -0.34 7.71
CA ASN A 480 -15.05 0.83 8.47
C ASN A 480 -14.94 0.65 10.00
N GLY A 481 -14.60 -0.55 10.47
CA GLY A 481 -14.46 -0.87 11.90
C GLY A 481 -13.05 -0.63 12.46
N LEU A 482 -12.15 -0.08 11.65
CA LEU A 482 -10.75 0.15 12.03
C LEU A 482 -10.64 1.13 13.21
N SER A 483 -9.76 0.79 14.15
CA SER A 483 -9.31 1.71 15.20
C SER A 483 -8.26 2.69 14.65
N TYR A 484 -8.73 3.68 13.89
CA TYR A 484 -7.89 4.65 13.18
C TYR A 484 -7.92 6.04 13.83
N ARG A 485 -6.74 6.62 14.07
CA ARG A 485 -6.59 7.99 14.58
C ARG A 485 -6.32 8.97 13.44
N TYR A 486 -7.21 9.95 13.32
CA TYR A 486 -7.09 11.10 12.41
C TYR A 486 -6.26 12.18 13.11
N GLU A 487 -4.94 12.10 12.97
CA GLU A 487 -3.95 12.94 13.66
C GLU A 487 -3.62 14.19 12.82
N ILE A 488 -3.73 14.11 11.50
CA ILE A 488 -3.33 15.14 10.56
C ILE A 488 -4.57 15.75 9.91
N GLN A 489 -4.94 16.95 10.35
CA GLN A 489 -6.06 17.71 9.78
C GLN A 489 -5.74 18.24 8.37
N SER A 490 -4.47 18.58 8.13
CA SER A 490 -4.02 19.19 6.88
C SER A 490 -2.62 18.72 6.50
N SER A 491 -2.47 18.15 5.30
CA SER A 491 -1.17 17.74 4.75
C SER A 491 -0.45 18.86 3.99
N PHE A 492 -1.02 20.06 3.93
CA PHE A 492 -0.47 21.23 3.23
C PHE A 492 1.00 21.53 3.60
N ALA A 493 1.35 21.47 4.88
CA ALA A 493 2.71 21.74 5.34
C ALA A 493 3.75 20.75 4.77
N PHE A 494 3.36 19.49 4.53
CA PHE A 494 4.22 18.51 3.89
C PHE A 494 4.43 18.86 2.41
N HIS A 495 3.38 19.27 1.69
CA HIS A 495 3.53 19.76 0.31
C HIS A 495 4.48 20.96 0.21
N VAL A 496 4.43 21.90 1.17
CA VAL A 496 5.37 23.03 1.25
C VAL A 496 6.81 22.52 1.38
N ASN A 497 7.08 21.60 2.30
CA ASN A 497 8.43 21.10 2.54
C ASN A 497 8.97 20.29 1.35
N LEU A 498 8.15 19.40 0.80
CA LEU A 498 8.53 18.58 -0.36
C LEU A 498 8.79 19.43 -1.61
N SER A 499 8.00 20.48 -1.82
CA SER A 499 8.23 21.45 -2.90
C SER A 499 9.58 22.17 -2.76
N LYS A 500 9.95 22.57 -1.53
CA LYS A 500 11.25 23.21 -1.26
C LYS A 500 12.43 22.29 -1.54
N ARG A 501 12.24 20.97 -1.39
CA ARG A 501 13.25 19.94 -1.71
C ARG A 501 13.30 19.58 -3.19
N GLY A 502 12.44 20.17 -4.03
CA GLY A 502 12.43 19.95 -5.47
C GLY A 502 11.76 18.65 -5.92
N TYR A 503 10.98 17.99 -5.05
CA TYR A 503 10.25 16.79 -5.45
C TYR A 503 9.11 17.13 -6.42
N ARG A 504 9.13 16.49 -7.58
CA ARG A 504 8.10 16.64 -8.61
C ARG A 504 6.77 16.07 -8.14
N SER A 505 5.66 16.69 -8.53
CA SER A 505 4.32 16.19 -8.18
C SER A 505 3.31 16.25 -9.31
N LEU A 506 2.44 15.24 -9.40
CA LEU A 506 1.23 15.27 -10.22
C LEU A 506 0.03 15.27 -9.28
N ILE A 507 -0.76 16.32 -9.32
CA ILE A 507 -2.05 16.38 -8.63
C ILE A 507 -3.13 16.38 -9.69
N TYR A 508 -4.10 15.47 -9.58
CA TYR A 508 -5.20 15.44 -10.53
C TYR A 508 -6.55 15.27 -9.86
N SER A 509 -7.60 15.78 -10.49
CA SER A 509 -8.97 15.68 -10.00
C SER A 509 -9.94 15.29 -11.11
N GLY A 510 -10.74 14.26 -10.89
CA GLY A 510 -11.99 14.08 -11.64
C GLY A 510 -12.89 15.30 -11.46
N ASP A 511 -13.37 15.86 -12.55
CA ASP A 511 -14.14 17.11 -12.55
C ASP A 511 -15.59 16.97 -12.07
N HIS A 512 -16.07 15.73 -11.92
CA HIS A 512 -17.41 15.38 -11.43
C HIS A 512 -17.41 14.78 -10.01
N ASP A 513 -16.26 14.83 -9.31
CA ASP A 513 -16.15 14.41 -7.92
C ASP A 513 -16.63 15.51 -6.95
N MET A 514 -17.69 15.22 -6.20
CA MET A 514 -18.18 16.10 -5.12
C MET A 514 -17.65 15.67 -3.74
N LYS A 515 -17.04 14.49 -3.59
CA LYS A 515 -16.41 14.09 -2.33
C LYS A 515 -15.19 14.96 -2.06
N VAL A 516 -14.34 15.13 -3.07
CA VAL A 516 -13.17 16.00 -3.06
C VAL A 516 -13.23 16.93 -4.27
N PRO A 517 -14.00 18.03 -4.18
CA PRO A 517 -14.16 18.95 -5.30
C PRO A 517 -12.82 19.51 -5.77
N PHE A 518 -12.59 19.53 -7.09
CA PHE A 518 -11.38 20.10 -7.69
C PHE A 518 -11.13 21.57 -7.27
N LEU A 519 -12.18 22.29 -6.85
CA LEU A 519 -12.09 23.64 -6.30
C LEU A 519 -11.19 23.70 -5.06
N ALA A 520 -11.34 22.74 -4.13
CA ALA A 520 -10.51 22.66 -2.94
C ALA A 520 -9.05 22.37 -3.30
N THR A 521 -8.84 21.43 -4.23
CA THR A 521 -7.51 21.08 -4.73
C THR A 521 -6.82 22.28 -5.37
N GLN A 522 -7.51 23.03 -6.22
CA GLN A 522 -6.98 24.25 -6.82
C GLN A 522 -6.70 25.33 -5.77
N ALA A 523 -7.54 25.46 -4.73
CA ALA A 523 -7.38 26.46 -3.71
C ALA A 523 -6.08 26.27 -2.93
N TRP A 524 -5.81 25.05 -2.42
CA TRP A 524 -4.57 24.82 -1.67
C TRP A 524 -3.34 24.89 -2.57
N ILE A 525 -3.42 24.44 -3.83
CA ILE A 525 -2.29 24.57 -4.78
C ILE A 525 -1.95 26.06 -5.00
N ARG A 526 -2.96 26.93 -5.17
CA ARG A 526 -2.75 28.38 -5.28
C ARG A 526 -2.14 28.97 -4.02
N SER A 527 -2.54 28.48 -2.84
CA SER A 527 -1.99 28.92 -1.55
C SER A 527 -0.51 28.60 -1.36
N LEU A 528 0.07 27.64 -2.12
CA LEU A 528 1.52 27.43 -2.13
C LEU A 528 2.29 28.61 -2.75
N ASN A 529 1.63 29.46 -3.53
CA ASN A 529 2.16 30.70 -4.11
C ASN A 529 3.42 30.52 -4.99
N TYR A 530 3.47 29.45 -5.79
CA TYR A 530 4.50 29.27 -6.82
C TYR A 530 4.08 29.91 -8.15
N SER A 531 5.05 30.43 -8.90
CA SER A 531 4.80 31.01 -10.23
C SER A 531 4.33 29.95 -11.23
N ILE A 532 3.40 30.33 -12.10
CA ILE A 532 2.89 29.50 -13.19
C ILE A 532 3.96 29.40 -14.28
N VAL A 533 4.26 28.18 -14.73
CA VAL A 533 5.21 27.90 -15.82
C VAL A 533 4.49 27.68 -17.14
N ASP A 534 3.40 26.91 -17.12
CA ASP A 534 2.50 26.69 -18.25
C ASP A 534 1.07 26.96 -17.78
N ASP A 535 0.40 27.93 -18.41
CA ASP A 535 -0.89 28.43 -17.96
C ASP A 535 -2.04 27.48 -18.34
N TRP A 536 -3.21 27.72 -17.76
CA TRP A 536 -4.39 26.89 -17.88
C TRP A 536 -4.78 26.66 -19.34
N ARG A 537 -4.62 25.41 -19.79
CA ARG A 537 -4.89 25.01 -21.16
C ARG A 537 -5.52 23.62 -21.21
N PRO A 538 -6.26 23.29 -22.28
CA PRO A 538 -6.73 21.93 -22.46
C PRO A 538 -5.55 20.97 -22.74
N TRP A 539 -5.70 19.72 -22.31
CA TRP A 539 -4.88 18.60 -22.73
C TRP A 539 -5.75 17.55 -23.44
N LEU A 540 -5.17 16.84 -24.41
CA LEU A 540 -5.93 16.04 -25.37
C LEU A 540 -5.54 14.56 -25.38
N VAL A 541 -6.55 13.70 -25.56
CA VAL A 541 -6.39 12.28 -25.86
C VAL A 541 -7.21 11.97 -27.11
N ASN A 542 -6.54 11.50 -28.18
CA ASN A 542 -7.16 11.26 -29.48
C ASN A 542 -8.04 12.42 -29.95
N VAL A 543 -7.46 13.62 -30.03
CA VAL A 543 -8.14 14.86 -30.49
C VAL A 543 -9.40 15.26 -29.69
N GLN A 544 -9.64 14.68 -28.52
CA GLN A 544 -10.67 15.10 -27.57
C GLN A 544 -10.04 15.71 -26.33
N ILE A 545 -10.69 16.74 -25.77
CA ILE A 545 -10.29 17.35 -24.51
C ILE A 545 -10.46 16.31 -23.41
N ALA A 546 -9.34 15.86 -22.85
CA ALA A 546 -9.29 14.96 -21.71
C ALA A 546 -9.23 15.72 -20.38
N GLY A 547 -9.09 17.04 -20.45
CA GLY A 547 -9.25 17.96 -19.34
C GLY A 547 -8.41 19.20 -19.52
N TYR A 548 -8.08 19.85 -18.41
CA TYR A 548 -7.26 21.06 -18.38
C TYR A 548 -6.12 20.91 -17.40
N THR A 549 -4.98 21.49 -17.75
CA THR A 549 -3.76 21.39 -16.96
C THR A 549 -3.11 22.75 -16.76
N ARG A 550 -2.31 22.86 -15.70
CA ARG A 550 -1.42 23.99 -15.39
C ARG A 550 -0.19 23.45 -14.65
N SER A 551 0.97 24.03 -14.93
CA SER A 551 2.22 23.67 -14.23
C SER A 551 2.82 24.86 -13.47
N TYR A 552 3.60 24.55 -12.43
CA TYR A 552 4.15 25.53 -11.50
C TYR A 552 5.66 25.35 -11.33
N SER A 553 6.34 26.41 -10.88
CA SER A 553 7.80 26.47 -10.77
C SER A 553 8.41 25.53 -9.72
N ASN A 554 7.59 24.93 -8.85
CA ASN A 554 8.01 23.86 -7.93
C ASN A 554 7.92 22.45 -8.54
N HIS A 555 7.87 22.34 -9.87
CA HIS A 555 7.70 21.07 -10.59
C HIS A 555 6.38 20.34 -10.28
N MET A 556 5.35 21.07 -9.84
CA MET A 556 4.00 20.55 -9.70
C MET A 556 3.24 20.68 -11.02
N THR A 557 2.54 19.62 -11.41
CA THR A 557 1.53 19.62 -12.48
C THR A 557 0.17 19.38 -11.86
N PHE A 558 -0.79 20.27 -12.14
CA PHE A 558 -2.19 20.05 -11.82
C PHE A 558 -2.96 19.69 -13.09
N ALA A 559 -3.82 18.69 -13.04
CA ALA A 559 -4.70 18.33 -14.15
C ALA A 559 -6.13 18.00 -13.67
N THR A 560 -7.12 18.49 -14.39
CA THR A 560 -8.48 17.95 -14.31
C THR A 560 -8.61 16.81 -15.29
N VAL A 561 -9.42 15.81 -14.94
CA VAL A 561 -9.79 14.72 -15.84
C VAL A 561 -11.24 14.90 -16.24
N LYS A 562 -11.43 15.25 -17.51
CA LYS A 562 -12.72 15.39 -18.21
C LYS A 562 -12.77 14.32 -19.29
N ALA A 563 -13.91 13.72 -19.58
CA ALA A 563 -14.00 12.92 -20.80
C ALA A 563 -15.42 12.81 -21.31
N ARG A 564 -15.52 12.32 -22.54
CA ARG A 564 -16.78 12.09 -23.26
C ARG A 564 -17.77 11.30 -22.39
N GLU A 565 -19.02 11.72 -22.51
CA GLU A 565 -20.25 11.17 -21.91
C GLU A 565 -20.43 11.37 -20.39
N PHE A 566 -19.39 11.29 -19.54
CA PHE A 566 -19.60 11.36 -18.08
C PHE A 566 -18.55 12.12 -17.25
N GLY A 567 -17.42 12.61 -17.79
CA GLY A 567 -16.41 13.27 -16.94
C GLY A 567 -15.67 12.33 -15.98
N GLY A 568 -14.78 12.85 -15.13
CA GLY A 568 -14.01 12.06 -14.16
C GLY A 568 -14.65 12.07 -12.76
N GLY A 569 -14.74 10.91 -12.10
CA GLY A 569 -15.21 10.80 -10.71
C GLY A 569 -14.08 10.80 -9.68
N HIS A 570 -14.41 10.37 -8.46
CA HIS A 570 -13.51 10.37 -7.30
C HIS A 570 -12.23 9.56 -7.52
N THR A 571 -12.38 8.30 -7.94
CA THR A 571 -11.28 7.43 -8.39
C THR A 571 -11.13 7.62 -9.90
N ALA A 572 -10.60 8.77 -10.36
CA ALA A 572 -10.63 9.12 -11.79
C ALA A 572 -10.20 8.00 -12.77
N PRO A 573 -9.18 7.16 -12.47
CA PRO A 573 -8.81 6.02 -13.33
C PRO A 573 -9.92 4.96 -13.48
N GLU A 574 -10.79 4.77 -12.48
CA GLU A 574 -11.94 3.86 -12.56
C GLU A 574 -13.02 4.37 -13.53
N TYR A 575 -13.20 5.69 -13.60
CA TYR A 575 -14.20 6.30 -14.47
C TYR A 575 -13.66 6.50 -15.88
N LYS A 576 -12.40 6.94 -15.99
CA LYS A 576 -11.73 7.37 -17.22
C LYS A 576 -10.33 6.78 -17.34
N PRO A 577 -10.22 5.44 -17.50
CA PRO A 577 -8.94 4.73 -17.47
C PRO A 577 -8.01 5.15 -18.61
N LYS A 578 -8.56 5.41 -19.80
CA LYS A 578 -7.79 5.78 -21.00
C LYS A 578 -7.13 7.16 -20.84
N GLU A 579 -7.89 8.14 -20.37
CA GLU A 579 -7.41 9.50 -20.12
C GLU A 579 -6.38 9.52 -18.99
N CYS A 580 -6.65 8.81 -17.89
CA CYS A 580 -5.73 8.73 -16.76
C CYS A 580 -4.43 8.02 -17.11
N PHE A 581 -4.47 6.95 -17.90
CA PHE A 581 -3.27 6.28 -18.40
C PHE A 581 -2.43 7.19 -19.31
N ALA A 582 -3.07 7.92 -20.24
CA ALA A 582 -2.37 8.87 -21.09
C ALA A 582 -1.70 9.99 -20.28
N MET A 583 -2.40 10.51 -19.26
CA MET A 583 -1.86 11.50 -18.33
C MET A 583 -0.65 10.96 -17.57
N PHE A 584 -0.77 9.78 -16.95
CA PHE A 584 0.32 9.15 -16.21
C PHE A 584 1.53 8.87 -17.10
N LYS A 585 1.31 8.26 -18.27
CA LYS A 585 2.38 7.92 -19.22
C LYS A 585 3.16 9.15 -19.69
N ARG A 586 2.47 10.24 -20.05
CA ARG A 586 3.14 11.49 -20.46
C ARG A 586 3.91 12.09 -19.29
N TRP A 587 3.26 12.21 -18.14
CA TRP A 587 3.88 12.80 -16.96
C TRP A 587 5.12 12.03 -16.53
N ILE A 588 5.07 10.70 -16.40
CA ILE A 588 6.20 9.88 -15.95
C ILE A 588 7.38 9.92 -16.93
N SER A 589 7.10 10.16 -18.22
CA SER A 589 8.10 10.31 -19.29
C SER A 589 8.59 11.75 -19.47
N GLU A 590 8.21 12.67 -18.57
CA GLU A 590 8.51 14.11 -18.66
C GLU A 590 7.98 14.79 -19.94
N GLU A 591 6.97 14.20 -20.56
CA GLU A 591 6.27 14.78 -21.70
C GLU A 591 5.15 15.75 -21.22
N PRO A 592 4.89 16.84 -21.95
CA PRO A 592 3.74 17.70 -21.68
C PRO A 592 2.43 16.93 -21.80
N LEU A 593 1.46 17.27 -20.93
CA LEU A 593 0.09 16.77 -21.04
C LEU A 593 -0.64 17.29 -22.27
#